data_AF-A0A2T0RKS8-F1
#
_entry.id   AF-A0A2T0RKS8-F1
#
_cell.length_a   1.000
_cell.length_b   1.000
_cell.length_c   1.000
_cell.angle_alpha   90.00
_cell.angle_beta   90.00
_cell.angle_gamma   90.00
#
_symmetry.space_group_name_H-M   'P 1'
#
loop_
_entity.id
_entity.type
_entity.pdbx_description
1 polymer ?
#
loop_
_entity_poly.entity_id
_entity_poly.type
_entity_poly.pdbx_seq_one_letter_code
_entity_poly.pdbx_strand_id
1 'polypeptide(L)'
;MLQLQLIALYDYVCRYYATHSALHYQRLSNNCCPAFTDQELMTIYLFGLIKQRSTLRQTYDYITEHWKGWFPKLPSYQAVSYRLNQIGWHFEPLIDCLCEHLQARHDLLRDVLLADS
;
A
#
# COMPACT_ATOMS: atom_id res chain seq x y z
N MET A 1 -16.53 9.17 4.55
CA MET A 1 -15.29 8.92 5.31
C MET A 1 -14.30 8.02 4.56
N LEU A 2 -14.70 6.80 4.14
CA LEU A 2 -13.79 5.81 3.52
C LEU A 2 -13.15 6.27 2.20
N GLN A 3 -13.90 6.97 1.36
CA GLN A 3 -13.41 7.52 0.08
C GLN A 3 -12.27 8.51 0.31
N LEU A 4 -12.40 9.41 1.28
CA LEU A 4 -11.36 10.39 1.62
C LEU A 4 -10.10 9.70 2.16
N GLN A 5 -10.24 8.61 2.93
CA GLN A 5 -9.11 7.82 3.38
C GLN A 5 -8.38 7.16 2.21
N LEU A 6 -9.12 6.59 1.25
CA LEU A 6 -8.52 5.98 0.06
C LEU A 6 -7.82 7.03 -0.81
N ILE A 7 -8.44 8.20 -1.02
CA ILE A 7 -7.85 9.31 -1.77
C ILE A 7 -6.57 9.80 -1.09
N ALA A 8 -6.61 10.05 0.22
CA ALA A 8 -5.45 10.51 0.98
C ALA A 8 -4.30 9.50 0.94
N LEU A 9 -4.61 8.21 1.06
CA LEU A 9 -3.63 7.14 0.94
C LEU A 9 -3.02 7.08 -0.46
N TYR A 10 -3.85 7.19 -1.51
CA TYR A 10 -3.36 7.19 -2.89
C TYR A 10 -2.45 8.39 -3.17
N ASP A 11 -2.84 9.60 -2.73
CA ASP A 11 -2.00 10.79 -2.83
C ASP A 11 -0.66 10.61 -2.11
N TYR A 12 -0.69 10.06 -0.89
CA TYR A 12 0.52 9.75 -0.12
C TYR A 12 1.44 8.79 -0.88
N VAL A 13 0.90 7.69 -1.41
CA VAL A 13 1.66 6.72 -2.22
C VAL A 13 2.25 7.37 -3.48
N CYS A 14 1.50 8.23 -4.16
CA CYS A 14 1.99 8.96 -5.32
C CYS A 14 3.17 9.87 -4.98
N ARG A 15 3.08 10.63 -3.88
CA ARG A 15 4.19 11.48 -3.39
C ARG A 15 5.40 10.64 -3.00
N TYR A 16 5.18 9.50 -2.34
CA TYR A 16 6.24 8.57 -1.99
C TYR A 16 7.01 8.08 -3.23
N TYR A 17 6.30 7.69 -4.29
CA TYR A 17 6.95 7.34 -5.56
C TYR A 17 7.66 8.53 -6.20
N ALA A 18 7.14 9.75 -6.08
CA ALA A 18 7.79 10.95 -6.62
C ALA A 18 9.12 11.27 -5.90
N THR A 19 9.24 10.98 -4.60
CA THR A 19 10.46 11.25 -3.84
C THR A 19 11.50 10.13 -3.90
N HIS A 20 11.12 8.91 -4.31
CA HIS A 20 12.01 7.74 -4.38
C HIS A 20 12.30 7.34 -5.83
N SER A 21 13.23 8.08 -6.47
CA SER A 21 13.61 7.87 -7.88
C SER A 21 14.08 6.45 -8.20
N ALA A 22 14.70 5.75 -7.23
CA ALA A 22 15.14 4.35 -7.36
C ALA A 22 14.00 3.38 -7.72
N LEU A 23 12.75 3.68 -7.30
CA LEU A 23 11.56 2.87 -7.62
C LEU A 23 11.23 2.88 -9.12
N HIS A 24 11.59 3.96 -9.83
CA HIS A 24 11.32 4.09 -11.27
C HIS A 24 12.36 3.37 -12.13
N TYR A 25 13.60 3.26 -11.65
CA TYR A 25 14.71 2.67 -12.42
C TYR A 25 14.48 1.19 -12.75
N GLN A 26 13.76 0.45 -11.92
CA GLN A 26 13.48 -0.98 -12.15
C GLN A 26 12.44 -1.26 -13.27
N ARG A 27 11.80 -0.23 -13.83
CA ARG A 27 10.81 -0.37 -14.91
C ARG A 27 11.35 -0.19 -16.33
N LEU A 28 12.67 -0.11 -16.53
CA LEU A 28 13.29 0.05 -17.85
C LEU A 28 13.12 -1.16 -18.82
N SER A 29 12.20 -2.10 -18.56
CA SER A 29 11.87 -3.20 -19.47
C SER A 29 10.70 -2.85 -20.41
N ASN A 30 10.44 -3.67 -21.43
CA ASN A 30 9.35 -3.49 -22.42
C ASN A 30 7.94 -3.34 -21.82
N ASN A 31 7.76 -3.58 -20.51
CA ASN A 31 6.49 -3.42 -19.79
C ASN A 31 6.50 -2.20 -18.85
N CYS A 32 7.21 -1.12 -19.21
CA CYS A 32 7.50 0.04 -18.35
C CYS A 32 6.26 0.78 -17.83
N CYS A 33 5.12 0.65 -18.52
CA CYS A 33 3.86 1.32 -18.20
C CYS A 33 2.69 0.33 -18.13
N PRO A 34 2.58 -0.48 -17.07
CA PRO A 34 1.42 -1.34 -16.88
C PRO A 34 0.15 -0.50 -16.64
N ALA A 35 -0.97 -0.95 -17.18
CA ALA A 35 -2.27 -0.29 -17.06
C ALA A 35 -2.79 -0.19 -15.61
N PHE A 36 -2.28 -1.03 -14.71
CA PHE A 36 -2.44 -0.93 -13.27
C PHE A 36 -1.07 -0.66 -12.67
N THR A 37 -0.87 0.49 -12.07
CA THR A 37 0.41 0.99 -11.58
C THR A 37 0.85 0.30 -10.29
N ASP A 38 2.13 0.41 -9.93
CA ASP A 38 2.59 -0.09 -8.63
C ASP A 38 2.08 0.80 -7.49
N GLN A 39 1.83 2.09 -7.77
CA GLN A 39 1.16 2.99 -6.84
C GLN A 39 -0.26 2.51 -6.50
N GLU A 40 -1.05 2.13 -7.52
CA GLU A 40 -2.38 1.53 -7.30
C GLU A 40 -2.27 0.20 -6.53
N LEU A 41 -1.30 -0.65 -6.88
CA LEU A 41 -1.07 -1.93 -6.21
C LEU A 41 -0.72 -1.76 -4.71
N MET A 42 0.20 -0.84 -4.42
CA MET A 42 0.60 -0.52 -3.05
C MET A 42 -0.56 0.09 -2.27
N THR A 43 -1.34 0.97 -2.91
CA THR A 43 -2.52 1.60 -2.29
C THR A 43 -3.56 0.57 -1.89
N ILE A 44 -3.95 -0.36 -2.78
CA ILE A 44 -4.97 -1.36 -2.44
C ILE A 44 -4.50 -2.26 -1.30
N TYR A 45 -3.21 -2.62 -1.27
CA TYR A 45 -2.64 -3.46 -0.23
C TYR A 45 -2.67 -2.75 1.14
N LEU A 46 -2.14 -1.53 1.21
CA LEU A 46 -2.13 -0.71 2.43
C LEU A 46 -3.56 -0.39 2.91
N PHE A 47 -4.47 -0.10 1.98
CA PHE A 47 -5.86 0.15 2.32
C PHE A 47 -6.53 -1.08 2.93
N GLY A 48 -6.24 -2.28 2.41
CA GLY A 48 -6.67 -3.54 3.00
C GLY A 48 -6.21 -3.70 4.44
N LEU A 49 -4.94 -3.42 4.72
CA LEU A 49 -4.39 -3.45 6.08
C LEU A 49 -5.10 -2.46 7.02
N ILE A 50 -5.34 -1.22 6.57
CA ILE A 50 -6.10 -0.20 7.32
C ILE A 50 -7.54 -0.68 7.60
N LYS A 51 -8.11 -1.51 6.74
CA LYS A 51 -9.44 -2.13 6.91
C LYS A 51 -9.40 -3.48 7.61
N GLN A 52 -8.30 -3.79 8.30
CA GLN A 52 -8.10 -5.03 9.05
C GLN A 52 -8.33 -6.29 8.20
N ARG A 53 -7.92 -6.23 6.93
CA ARG A 53 -7.88 -7.40 6.04
C ARG A 53 -6.48 -8.01 6.14
N SER A 54 -6.37 -9.07 6.93
CA SER A 54 -5.09 -9.69 7.29
C SER A 54 -4.45 -10.51 6.17
N THR A 55 -5.19 -10.76 5.08
CA THR A 55 -4.68 -11.52 3.92
C THR A 55 -4.85 -10.74 2.63
N LEU A 56 -3.93 -10.96 1.68
CA LEU A 56 -4.04 -10.37 0.35
C LEU A 56 -5.36 -10.73 -0.34
N ARG A 57 -5.86 -11.95 -0.12
CA ARG A 57 -7.15 -12.40 -0.66
C ARG A 57 -8.31 -11.59 -0.10
N GLN A 58 -8.40 -11.42 1.22
CA GLN A 58 -9.43 -10.58 1.84
C GLN A 58 -9.37 -9.13 1.33
N THR A 59 -8.17 -8.58 1.14
CA THR A 59 -7.98 -7.26 0.54
C THR A 59 -8.50 -7.23 -0.89
N TYR A 60 -8.11 -8.20 -1.72
CA TYR A 60 -8.51 -8.27 -3.12
C TYR A 60 -10.04 -8.37 -3.29
N ASP A 61 -10.68 -9.24 -2.50
CA ASP A 61 -12.13 -9.44 -2.53
C ASP A 61 -12.84 -8.15 -2.09
N TYR A 62 -12.38 -7.53 -0.99
CA TYR A 62 -12.92 -6.26 -0.51
C TYR A 62 -12.83 -5.13 -1.55
N ILE A 63 -11.69 -4.98 -2.23
CA ILE A 63 -11.49 -3.98 -3.28
C ILE A 63 -12.39 -4.26 -4.48
N THR A 64 -12.52 -5.53 -4.88
CA THR A 64 -13.37 -5.93 -6.00
C THR A 64 -14.85 -5.66 -5.73
N GLU A 65 -15.30 -5.86 -4.49
CA GLU A 65 -16.70 -5.65 -4.10
C GLU A 65 -17.05 -4.16 -3.92
N HIS A 66 -16.14 -3.36 -3.37
CA HIS A 66 -16.47 -2.00 -2.91
C HIS A 66 -15.83 -0.89 -3.75
N TRP A 67 -14.74 -1.19 -4.46
CA TRP A 67 -13.86 -0.17 -5.08
C TRP A 67 -13.49 -0.49 -6.53
N LYS A 68 -14.13 -1.49 -7.16
CA LYS A 68 -13.84 -1.87 -8.55
C LYS A 68 -14.02 -0.71 -9.54
N GLY A 69 -14.99 0.19 -9.30
CA GLY A 69 -15.17 1.38 -10.12
C GLY A 69 -14.01 2.37 -10.05
N TRP A 70 -13.24 2.35 -8.96
CA TRP A 70 -12.07 3.21 -8.76
C TRP A 70 -10.79 2.59 -9.31
N PHE A 71 -10.77 1.27 -9.46
CA PHE A 71 -9.65 0.51 -10.04
C PHE A 71 -10.12 -0.29 -11.26
N PRO A 72 -10.53 0.37 -12.37
CA PRO A 72 -11.12 -0.30 -13.52
C PRO A 72 -10.15 -1.25 -14.25
N LYS A 73 -8.84 -1.08 -14.03
CA LYS A 73 -7.78 -1.93 -14.58
C LYS A 73 -7.23 -2.94 -13.58
N LEU A 74 -7.92 -3.16 -12.45
CA LEU A 74 -7.52 -4.15 -11.44
C LEU A 74 -7.32 -5.52 -12.12
N PRO A 75 -6.11 -6.10 -12.08
CA PRO A 75 -5.84 -7.37 -12.72
C PRO A 75 -6.36 -8.53 -11.87
N SER A 76 -6.21 -9.76 -12.36
CA SER A 76 -6.63 -10.95 -11.60
C SER A 76 -5.86 -11.07 -10.27
N TYR A 77 -6.45 -11.76 -9.29
CA TYR A 77 -5.81 -12.05 -8.01
C TYR A 77 -4.39 -12.64 -8.17
N GLN A 78 -4.20 -13.56 -9.12
CA GLN A 78 -2.91 -14.17 -9.40
C GLN A 78 -1.87 -13.13 -9.85
N ALA A 79 -2.28 -12.23 -10.75
CA ALA A 79 -1.42 -11.14 -11.22
C ALA A 79 -1.13 -10.11 -10.11
N VAL A 80 -2.12 -9.79 -9.26
CA VAL A 80 -1.93 -8.94 -8.07
C VAL A 80 -0.91 -9.57 -7.12
N SER A 81 -1.07 -10.85 -6.77
CA SER A 81 -0.16 -11.58 -5.88
C SER A 81 1.27 -11.64 -6.43
N TYR A 82 1.40 -12.02 -7.70
CA TYR A 82 2.70 -12.06 -8.37
C TYR A 82 3.41 -10.70 -8.35
N ARG A 83 2.71 -9.64 -8.73
CA ARG A 83 3.29 -8.29 -8.78
C ARG A 83 3.60 -7.75 -7.39
N LEU A 84 2.77 -8.03 -6.40
CA LEU A 84 3.03 -7.58 -5.03
C LEU A 84 4.35 -8.16 -4.50
N ASN A 85 4.61 -9.44 -4.78
CA ASN A 85 5.87 -10.08 -4.42
C ASN A 85 7.08 -9.45 -5.14
N GLN A 86 6.91 -8.97 -6.37
CA GLN A 86 7.98 -8.28 -7.11
C GLN A 86 8.31 -6.90 -6.53
N ILE A 87 7.29 -6.18 -6.04
CA ILE A 87 7.46 -4.84 -5.48
C ILE A 87 7.65 -4.83 -3.97
N GLY A 88 7.89 -6.00 -3.33
CA GLY A 88 8.02 -6.10 -1.87
C GLY A 88 9.08 -5.16 -1.29
N TRP A 89 10.19 -4.98 -1.99
CA TRP A 89 11.26 -4.06 -1.60
C TRP A 89 10.85 -2.57 -1.68
N HIS A 90 9.80 -2.23 -2.43
CA HIS A 90 9.30 -0.85 -2.50
C HIS A 90 8.71 -0.40 -1.15
N PHE A 91 8.36 -1.34 -0.27
CA PHE A 91 7.85 -1.05 1.06
C PHE A 91 8.97 -0.77 2.06
N GLU A 92 10.23 -1.12 1.78
CA GLU A 92 11.34 -0.97 2.73
C GLU A 92 11.53 0.50 3.17
N PRO A 93 11.68 1.49 2.28
CA PRO A 93 11.84 2.88 2.72
C PRO A 93 10.63 3.43 3.47
N LEU A 94 9.43 2.92 3.16
CA LEU A 94 8.21 3.26 3.89
C LEU A 94 8.24 2.69 5.30
N ILE A 95 8.66 1.43 5.46
CA ILE A 95 8.81 0.76 6.76
C ILE A 95 9.90 1.45 7.58
N ASP A 96 11.04 1.79 6.98
CA ASP A 96 12.14 2.48 7.65
C ASP A 96 11.69 3.84 8.18
N CYS A 97 11.02 4.64 7.34
CA CYS A 97 10.45 5.92 7.75
C CYS A 97 9.42 5.78 8.89
N LEU A 98 8.59 4.74 8.86
CA LEU A 98 7.65 4.43 9.94
C LEU A 98 8.38 4.05 11.24
N CYS A 99 9.39 3.18 11.14
CA CYS A 99 10.20 2.76 12.29
C CYS A 99 10.90 3.95 12.94
N GLU A 100 11.52 4.83 12.14
CA GLU A 100 12.15 6.07 12.62
C GLU A 100 11.13 6.98 13.32
N HIS A 101 9.95 7.16 12.73
CA HIS A 101 8.88 7.97 13.34
C HIS A 101 8.38 7.38 14.67
N LEU A 102 8.22 6.06 14.75
CA LEU A 102 7.81 5.38 15.99
C LEU A 102 8.89 5.47 17.08
N GLN A 103 10.16 5.36 16.70
CA GLN A 103 11.28 5.54 17.63
C GLN A 103 11.40 6.98 18.13
N ALA A 104 11.25 7.96 17.23
CA ALA A 104 11.26 9.38 17.58
C ALA A 104 10.06 9.78 18.45
N ARG A 105 8.94 9.08 18.31
CA ARG A 105 7.72 9.24 19.11
C ARG A 105 7.54 8.12 20.13
N HIS A 106 8.58 7.81 20.88
CA HIS A 106 8.57 6.79 21.94
C HIS A 106 7.40 6.95 22.96
N ASP A 107 6.85 8.15 23.05
CA ASP A 107 5.67 8.56 23.80
C ASP A 107 4.36 7.95 23.28
N LEU A 108 4.22 7.71 21.97
CA LEU A 108 3.03 7.04 21.39
C LEU A 108 2.96 5.54 21.69
N LEU A 109 4.08 4.91 22.03
CA LEU A 109 4.14 3.49 22.42
C LEU A 109 3.78 3.29 23.91
N ARG A 110 3.71 4.36 24.71
CA ARG A 110 3.38 4.28 26.14
C ARG A 110 1.88 4.18 26.43
N ASP A 111 1.03 4.52 25.47
CA ASP A 111 -0.44 4.46 25.61
C ASP A 111 -1.03 3.10 25.19
N VAL A 112 -0.20 2.08 24.96
CA VAL A 112 -0.68 0.70 24.90
C VAL A 112 -0.87 0.23 26.35
N LEU A 113 -2.09 0.37 26.86
CA LEU A 113 -2.52 -0.23 28.13
C LEU A 113 -2.16 -1.72 28.12
N LEU A 114 -1.11 -2.10 28.85
CA LEU A 114 -0.65 -3.48 29.01
C LEU A 114 -1.54 -4.31 29.97
N ALA A 115 -2.60 -3.71 30.51
CA ALA A 115 -3.60 -4.39 31.31
C ALA A 115 -4.97 -3.74 31.08
N ASP A 116 -5.94 -4.57 30.68
CA ASP A 116 -7.36 -4.24 30.81
C ASP A 116 -7.68 -4.19 32.31
N SER A 117 -8.13 -3.02 32.81
CA SER A 117 -8.76 -2.90 34.14
C SER A 117 -10.27 -2.83 34.01
#